data_AF-A0A8W8N5L7-F1
#
_entry.id   AF-A0A8W8N5L7-F1
#
_cell.length_a   1.000
_cell.length_b   1.000
_cell.length_c   1.000
_cell.angle_alpha   90.00
_cell.angle_beta   90.00
_cell.angle_gamma   90.00
#
_symmetry.space_group_name_H-M   'P 1'
#
loop_
_entity.id
_entity.type
_entity.pdbx_description
1 polymer ?
#
loop_
_entity_poly.entity_id
_entity_poly.type
_entity_poly.pdbx_seq_one_letter_code
_entity_poly.pdbx_strand_id
1 'polypeptide(L)' 'GKYTAINEGKAIQPLVDLVDDPVSEVRLNAIKALTCLSEAPEGRTVLLKHVEKIRAHETDSIPAVVKAAAIAVKVITWKP' A
#
# COMPACT_ATOMS: atom_id res chain seq x y z
N GLY A 1 0.64 12.53 -12.54
CA GLY A 1 1.06 12.85 -11.16
C GLY A 1 0.24 12.06 -10.16
N LYS A 2 0.51 12.16 -8.84
CA LYS A 2 -0.21 11.40 -7.79
C LYS A 2 -1.75 11.52 -7.88
N TYR A 3 -2.26 12.70 -8.19
CA TYR A 3 -3.69 12.94 -8.37
C TYR A 3 -4.30 12.24 -9.60
N THR A 4 -3.57 12.13 -10.71
CA THR A 4 -4.01 11.39 -11.90
C THR A 4 -4.11 9.89 -11.62
N ALA A 5 -3.12 9.34 -10.90
CA ALA A 5 -3.06 7.94 -10.53
C ALA A 5 -4.21 7.53 -9.59
N ILE A 6 -4.61 8.45 -8.70
CA ILE A 6 -5.73 8.27 -7.78
C ILE A 6 -7.08 8.49 -8.49
N ASN A 7 -7.24 9.58 -9.25
CA ASN A 7 -8.50 9.91 -9.94
C ASN A 7 -8.90 8.90 -11.00
N GLU A 8 -7.92 8.29 -11.68
CA GLU A 8 -8.21 7.22 -12.63
C GLU A 8 -8.33 5.85 -11.96
N GLY A 9 -7.90 5.69 -10.70
CA GLY A 9 -7.90 4.41 -9.97
C GLY A 9 -7.01 3.30 -10.57
N LYS A 10 -6.45 3.53 -11.76
CA LYS A 10 -5.73 2.53 -12.57
C LYS A 10 -4.43 2.05 -11.94
N ALA A 11 -3.79 2.87 -11.09
CA ALA A 11 -2.51 2.51 -10.48
C ALA A 11 -2.66 1.68 -9.20
N ILE A 12 -3.80 1.74 -8.51
CA ILE A 12 -3.95 1.11 -7.20
C ILE A 12 -4.01 -0.41 -7.31
N GLN A 13 -4.83 -0.98 -8.20
CA GLN A 13 -4.93 -2.45 -8.32
C GLN A 13 -3.59 -3.11 -8.70
N PRO A 14 -2.87 -2.65 -9.74
CA PRO A 14 -1.57 -3.24 -10.07
C PRO A 14 -0.57 -3.19 -8.91
N LEU A 15 -0.54 -2.09 -8.15
CA LEU A 15 0.32 -1.97 -6.97
C LEU A 15 -0.11 -2.89 -5.84
N VAL A 16 -1.42 -3.10 -5.64
CA VAL A 16 -1.95 -4.06 -4.67
C VAL A 16 -1.59 -5.49 -5.05
N ASP A 17 -1.52 -5.84 -6.34
CA ASP A 17 -1.09 -7.17 -6.77
C ASP A 17 0.41 -7.39 -6.54
N LEU A 18 1.23 -6.35 -6.76
CA LEU A 18 2.68 -6.40 -6.56
C LEU A 18 3.10 -6.55 -5.09
N VAL A 19 2.19 -6.39 -4.11
CA VAL A 19 2.54 -6.65 -2.71
C VAL A 19 2.83 -8.14 -2.45
N ASP A 20 2.34 -9.06 -3.29
CA ASP A 20 2.61 -10.50 -3.17
C ASP A 20 3.78 -10.97 -4.05
N ASP A 21 4.51 -10.05 -4.69
CA ASP A 21 5.57 -10.41 -5.62
C ASP A 21 6.67 -11.26 -4.93
N PRO A 22 7.21 -12.30 -5.60
CA PRO A 22 8.26 -13.13 -5.01
C PRO A 22 9.52 -12.32 -4.64
N VAL A 23 9.79 -11.22 -5.35
CA VAL A 23 10.92 -10.33 -5.10
C VAL A 23 10.57 -9.34 -4.00
N SER A 24 11.31 -9.41 -2.89
CA SER A 24 11.07 -8.56 -1.72
C SER A 24 11.19 -7.06 -1.99
N GLU A 25 12.08 -6.66 -2.90
CA GLU A 25 12.20 -5.25 -3.31
C GLU A 25 10.96 -4.74 -4.03
N VAL A 26 10.30 -5.60 -4.82
CA VAL A 26 9.04 -5.27 -5.50
C VAL A 26 7.93 -5.08 -4.46
N ARG A 27 7.76 -6.01 -3.53
CA ARG A 27 6.80 -5.88 -2.42
C ARG A 27 7.02 -4.59 -1.63
N LEU A 28 8.28 -4.34 -1.25
CA LEU A 28 8.66 -3.13 -0.49
C LEU A 28 8.29 -1.85 -1.23
N ASN A 29 8.63 -1.77 -2.52
CA ASN A 29 8.37 -0.58 -3.33
C ASN A 29 6.88 -0.41 -3.62
N ALA A 30 6.13 -1.49 -3.82
CA ALA A 30 4.68 -1.47 -3.95
C ALA A 30 4.03 -0.90 -2.68
N ILE A 31 4.37 -1.42 -1.50
CA ILE A 31 3.82 -0.95 -0.21
C ILE A 31 4.16 0.52 0.04
N LYS A 32 5.38 0.97 -0.28
CA LYS A 32 5.76 2.38 -0.17
C LYS A 32 4.93 3.26 -1.11
N ALA A 33 4.74 2.85 -2.36
CA ALA A 33 3.91 3.58 -3.31
C ALA A 33 2.46 3.67 -2.84
N LEU A 34 1.88 2.57 -2.35
CA LEU A 34 0.54 2.54 -1.76
C LEU A 34 0.42 3.46 -0.54
N THR A 35 1.47 3.54 0.28
CA THR A 35 1.52 4.48 1.42
C THR A 35 1.44 5.93 0.95
N CYS A 36 2.22 6.32 -0.06
CA CYS A 36 2.14 7.68 -0.63
C CYS A 36 0.76 7.99 -1.24
N LEU A 37 0.10 7.00 -1.84
CA LEU A 37 -1.25 7.17 -2.38
C LEU A 37 -2.31 7.34 -1.28
N SER A 38 -2.15 6.68 -0.12
CA SER A 38 -3.09 6.77 1.01
C SER A 38 -2.97 8.04 1.85
N GLU A 39 -1.98 8.89 1.57
CA GLU A 39 -1.91 10.25 2.13
C GLU A 39 -3.05 11.13 1.62
N ALA A 40 -3.52 10.91 0.39
CA ALA A 40 -4.70 11.57 -0.15
C ALA A 40 -6.00 10.87 0.33
N PRO A 41 -7.06 11.61 0.69
CA PRO A 41 -8.32 11.04 1.16
C PRO A 41 -8.92 10.01 0.20
N GLU A 42 -8.93 10.29 -1.10
CA GLU A 42 -9.50 9.41 -2.13
C GLU A 42 -8.70 8.12 -2.27
N GLY A 43 -7.37 8.22 -2.27
CA GLY A 43 -6.47 7.06 -2.30
C GLY A 43 -6.64 6.20 -1.05
N ARG A 44 -6.81 6.82 0.12
CA ARG A 44 -7.11 6.14 1.38
C ARG A 44 -8.44 5.39 1.33
N THR A 45 -9.50 6.03 0.84
CA THR A 45 -10.83 5.41 0.72
C THR A 45 -10.80 4.16 -0.13
N VAL A 46 -10.05 4.16 -1.24
CA VAL A 46 -9.88 2.97 -2.07
C VAL A 46 -9.05 1.91 -1.36
N LEU A 47 -7.92 2.30 -0.76
CA LEU A 47 -6.99 1.37 -0.11
C LEU A 47 -7.51 0.72 1.17
N LEU A 48 -8.50 1.32 1.84
CA LEU A 48 -9.21 0.69 2.95
C LEU A 48 -9.80 -0.68 2.57
N LYS A 49 -10.19 -0.89 1.30
CA LYS A 49 -10.70 -2.18 0.82
C LYS A 49 -9.63 -3.26 0.70
N HIS A 50 -8.35 -2.86 0.67
CA HIS A 50 -7.20 -3.74 0.48
C HIS A 50 -6.27 -3.78 1.70
N VAL A 51 -6.64 -3.12 2.80
CA VAL A 51 -5.75 -2.94 3.95
C VAL A 51 -5.33 -4.27 4.59
N GLU A 52 -6.21 -5.28 4.61
CA GLU A 52 -5.89 -6.59 5.17
C GLU A 52 -4.88 -7.37 4.32
N LYS A 53 -4.88 -7.15 3.00
CA LYS A 53 -3.86 -7.71 2.11
C LYS A 53 -2.48 -7.10 2.42
N ILE A 54 -2.42 -5.80 2.65
CA ILE A 54 -1.17 -5.12 3.06
C ILE A 54 -0.75 -5.57 4.47
N ARG A 55 -1.71 -5.73 5.38
CA ARG A 55 -1.49 -6.18 6.77
C ARG A 55 -0.84 -7.56 6.84
N ALA A 56 -1.14 -8.46 5.91
CA ALA A 56 -0.51 -9.78 5.85
C ALA A 56 1.03 -9.72 5.74
N HIS A 57 1.60 -8.61 5.27
CA HIS A 57 3.05 -8.40 5.18
C HIS A 57 3.68 -7.85 6.47
N GLU A 58 2.92 -7.59 7.55
CA GLU A 58 3.47 -7.31 8.87
C GLU A 58 4.22 -8.51 9.47
N THR A 59 4.08 -9.70 8.87
CA THR A 59 4.80 -10.94 9.24
C THR A 59 5.73 -11.43 8.12
N ASP A 60 6.07 -10.57 7.15
CA ASP A 60 7.01 -10.91 6.07
C ASP A 60 8.40 -11.31 6.62
N SER A 61 9.06 -12.22 5.92
CA SER A 61 10.45 -12.62 6.19
C SER A 61 11.47 -11.47 6.16
N ILE A 62 11.18 -10.40 5.43
CA ILE A 62 12.09 -9.28 5.24
C ILE A 62 11.70 -8.12 6.18
N PRO A 63 12.57 -7.73 7.15
CA PRO A 63 12.24 -6.69 8.12
C PRO A 63 11.85 -5.34 7.53
N ALA A 64 12.42 -4.98 6.37
CA ALA A 64 12.09 -3.75 5.66
C ALA A 64 10.64 -3.76 5.14
N VAL A 65 10.16 -4.93 4.67
CA VAL A 65 8.78 -5.12 4.20
C VAL A 65 7.82 -5.05 5.38
N VAL A 66 8.13 -5.74 6.49
CA VAL A 66 7.36 -5.68 7.75
C VAL A 66 7.16 -4.24 8.22
N LYS A 67 8.25 -3.47 8.28
CA LYS A 67 8.20 -2.07 8.71
C LYS A 67 7.35 -1.22 7.75
N ALA A 68 7.48 -1.43 6.44
CA ALA A 68 6.70 -0.70 5.45
C ALA A 68 5.20 -1.03 5.54
N ALA A 69 4.86 -2.31 5.72
CA ALA A 69 3.48 -2.77 5.87
C ALA A 69 2.81 -2.14 7.09
N ALA A 70 3.48 -2.16 8.25
CA ALA A 70 2.95 -1.57 9.48
C ALA A 70 2.68 -0.05 9.35
N ILE A 71 3.59 0.67 8.67
CA ILE A 71 3.40 2.10 8.38
C ILE A 71 2.20 2.29 7.44
N ALA A 72 2.15 1.54 6.33
CA ALA A 72 1.08 1.62 5.35
C ALA A 72 -0.29 1.40 5.98
N VAL A 73 -0.43 0.34 6.79
CA VAL A 73 -1.65 0.02 7.54
C VAL A 73 -2.05 1.20 8.42
N LYS A 74 -1.12 1.73 9.22
CA LYS A 74 -1.40 2.88 10.10
C LYS A 74 -1.92 4.09 9.32
N VAL A 75 -1.31 4.41 8.18
CA VAL A 75 -1.71 5.55 7.34
C VAL A 75 -3.08 5.30 6.70
N ILE A 76 -3.34 4.09 6.21
CA ILE A 76 -4.60 3.72 5.57
C ILE A 76 -5.77 3.73 6.57
N THR A 77 -5.57 3.22 7.78
CA THR A 77 -6.63 3.12 8.80
C THR A 77 -6.85 4.39 9.61
N TRP A 78 -6.02 5.41 9.42
CA TRP A 78 -6.12 6.64 10.19
C TRP A 78 -7.45 7.36 9.91
N LYS A 79 -8.17 7.69 10.99
CA LYS A 79 -9.36 8.54 11.00
C LYS A 79 -9.01 9.84 11.76
N PRO A 80 -9.42 11.02 11.26
CA PRO A 80 -9.23 12.29 11.96
C PRO A 80 -9.99 12.34 13.28
#